data_AF-A0A936C264-F1
#
_entry.id   AF-A0A936C264-F1
#
_cell.length_a   1.000
_cell.length_b   1.000
_cell.length_c   1.000
_cell.angle_alpha   90.00
_cell.angle_beta   90.00
_cell.angle_gamma   90.00
#
_symmetry.space_group_name_H-M   'P 1'
#
loop_
_entity.id
_entity.type
_entity.pdbx_description
1 polymer ?
#
loop_
_entity_poly.entity_id
_entity_poly.type
_entity_poly.pdbx_seq_one_letter_code
_entity_poly.pdbx_strand_id
1 'polypeptide(L)'
;MRALVILGAVIANTCAAWGGEYLVEASGEACVHGLHAQPPGGPFSVFLFCDDGGGSNIGVIATDPGAGPGKIDLGKLKVWDRWDVNARFWQDPEWATDVTSFAWTSDLKSLYVATGEVYGTGALYRLNLVEKSSEKLFPTAEKRKSIGDRYSTSVEIKAVDPQTNTVTVELSYFSEASSATVVETIVVGR
;
A
#
# COMPACT_ATOMS: atom_id res chain seq x y z
N MET A 1 -17.30 19.06 55.33
CA MET A 1 -16.99 17.96 54.38
C MET A 1 -16.70 18.60 53.03
N ARG A 2 -15.45 18.56 52.55
CA ARG A 2 -15.07 19.11 51.24
C ARG A 2 -15.04 17.94 50.24
N ALA A 3 -15.90 18.00 49.24
CA ALA A 3 -15.93 17.00 48.16
C ALA A 3 -14.71 17.20 47.26
N LEU A 4 -13.91 16.14 47.12
CA LEU A 4 -12.79 16.05 46.20
C LEU A 4 -13.36 15.60 44.85
N VAL A 5 -13.44 16.51 43.88
CA VAL A 5 -13.82 16.17 42.50
C VAL A 5 -12.58 15.63 41.81
N ILE A 6 -12.52 14.31 41.62
CA ILE A 6 -11.50 13.66 40.80
C ILE A 6 -11.91 13.86 39.34
N LEU A 7 -11.26 14.82 38.68
CA LEU A 7 -11.28 14.94 37.23
C LEU A 7 -10.53 13.74 36.65
N GLY A 8 -11.27 12.70 36.28
CA GLY A 8 -10.76 11.61 35.47
C GLY A 8 -10.39 12.17 34.10
N ALA A 9 -9.08 12.26 33.82
CA ALA A 9 -8.60 12.53 32.49
C ALA A 9 -9.01 11.35 31.59
N VAL A 10 -10.00 11.57 30.73
CA VAL A 10 -10.26 10.69 29.60
C VAL A 10 -9.06 10.85 28.68
N ILE A 11 -8.14 9.88 28.70
CA ILE A 11 -7.09 9.77 27.70
C ILE A 11 -7.82 9.40 26.40
N ALA A 12 -8.15 10.41 25.60
CA ALA A 12 -8.52 10.19 24.22
C ALA A 12 -7.30 9.56 23.56
N ASN A 13 -7.36 8.25 23.33
CA ASN A 13 -6.46 7.56 22.40
C ASN A 13 -6.68 8.23 21.04
N THR A 14 -5.87 9.24 20.77
CA THR A 14 -5.66 9.73 19.43
C THR A 14 -4.95 8.60 18.70
N CYS A 15 -5.73 7.74 18.03
CA CYS A 15 -5.22 7.02 16.87
C CYS A 15 -4.80 8.09 15.86
N ALA A 16 -3.60 8.62 16.02
CA ALA A 16 -2.93 9.31 14.94
C ALA A 16 -2.81 8.27 13.83
N ALA A 17 -3.60 8.39 12.77
CA ALA A 17 -3.35 7.67 11.55
C ALA A 17 -2.01 8.19 11.00
N TRP A 18 -0.96 7.39 11.11
CA TRP A 18 0.39 7.74 10.65
C TRP A 18 0.45 7.60 9.13
N GLY A 19 -0.10 8.58 8.40
CA GLY A 19 -0.21 8.56 6.94
C GLY A 19 0.84 9.39 6.18
N GLY A 20 1.81 10.03 6.85
CA GLY A 20 2.68 11.01 6.18
C GLY A 20 3.84 10.40 5.39
N GLU A 21 4.69 9.61 6.04
CA GLU A 21 5.92 9.12 5.40
C GLU A 21 5.76 7.76 4.72
N TYR A 22 4.80 6.96 5.19
CA TYR A 22 4.62 5.57 4.75
C TYR A 22 3.71 5.43 3.54
N LEU A 23 2.92 6.46 3.21
CA LEU A 23 1.94 6.46 2.13
C LEU A 23 2.38 7.46 1.06
N VAL A 24 2.29 7.04 -0.19
CA VAL A 24 2.54 7.88 -1.36
C VAL A 24 1.31 7.82 -2.26
N GLU A 25 0.73 8.99 -2.52
CA GLU A 25 -0.23 9.19 -3.60
C GLU A 25 0.52 9.19 -4.93
N ALA A 26 0.04 8.39 -5.87
CA ALA A 26 0.74 8.09 -7.11
C ALA A 26 -0.04 8.52 -8.35
N SER A 27 -1.19 9.20 -8.22
CA SER A 27 -2.03 9.61 -9.35
C SER A 27 -2.24 11.12 -9.43
N GLY A 28 -2.64 11.59 -10.62
CA GLY A 28 -2.97 12.99 -10.87
C GLY A 28 -1.83 13.95 -10.56
N GLU A 29 -2.17 15.13 -10.02
CA GLU A 29 -1.21 16.18 -9.66
C GLU A 29 -0.29 15.79 -8.49
N ALA A 30 -0.68 14.79 -7.68
CA ALA A 30 0.10 14.31 -6.56
C ALA A 30 1.25 13.37 -6.97
N CYS A 31 1.25 12.88 -8.21
CA CYS A 31 2.29 11.97 -8.69
C CYS A 31 3.64 12.68 -8.82
N VAL A 32 4.64 12.22 -8.06
CA VAL A 32 6.03 12.68 -8.15
C VAL A 32 6.92 11.58 -8.71
N HIS A 33 7.34 11.75 -9.96
CA HIS A 33 8.19 10.78 -10.66
C HIS A 33 9.52 10.61 -9.93
N GLY A 34 9.99 9.37 -9.85
CA GLY A 34 11.33 9.04 -9.37
C GLY A 34 11.35 8.03 -8.23
N LEU A 35 12.43 8.06 -7.44
CA LEU A 35 12.71 7.07 -6.43
C LEU A 35 12.10 7.47 -5.07
N HIS A 36 11.26 6.59 -4.54
CA HIS A 36 10.65 6.68 -3.21
C HIS A 36 11.28 5.64 -2.29
N ALA A 37 12.15 6.09 -1.38
CA ALA A 37 12.82 5.21 -0.44
C ALA A 37 11.85 4.72 0.66
N GLN A 38 12.00 3.47 1.09
CA GLN A 38 11.22 2.91 2.19
C GLN A 38 11.57 3.62 3.52
N PRO A 39 10.61 4.23 4.24
CA PRO A 39 10.85 4.81 5.55
C PRO A 39 10.96 3.73 6.65
N PRO A 40 11.77 3.93 7.71
CA PRO A 40 12.71 5.03 7.97
C PRO A 40 14.12 4.74 7.40
N GLY A 41 14.19 4.28 6.15
CA GLY A 41 15.42 3.88 5.45
C GLY A 41 15.64 2.37 5.41
N GLY A 42 14.62 1.61 5.02
CA GLY A 42 14.69 0.16 4.75
C GLY A 42 15.40 -0.16 3.42
N PRO A 43 15.63 -1.45 3.10
CA PRO A 43 16.44 -1.88 1.96
C PRO A 43 15.74 -1.76 0.60
N PHE A 44 14.45 -1.45 0.59
CA PHE A 44 13.65 -1.36 -0.62
C PHE A 44 13.36 0.09 -1.01
N SER A 45 13.09 0.30 -2.29
CA SER A 45 12.58 1.55 -2.82
C SER A 45 11.60 1.27 -3.93
N VAL A 46 10.65 2.17 -4.14
CA VAL A 46 9.74 2.14 -5.29
C VAL A 46 10.20 3.20 -6.27
N PHE A 47 10.41 2.83 -7.52
CA PHE A 47 10.53 3.80 -8.61
C PHE A 47 9.13 4.04 -9.18
N LEU A 48 8.66 5.28 -9.13
CA LEU A 48 7.35 5.72 -9.62
C LEU A 48 7.52 6.42 -10.97
N PHE A 49 6.82 5.93 -11.98
CA PHE A 49 6.68 6.50 -13.30
C PHE A 49 5.33 7.22 -13.39
N CYS A 50 5.35 8.55 -13.38
CA CYS A 50 4.14 9.35 -13.63
C CYS A 50 3.90 9.45 -15.14
N ASP A 51 3.17 8.48 -15.69
CA ASP A 51 2.76 8.52 -17.09
C ASP A 51 1.42 9.25 -17.20
N ASP A 52 1.31 10.15 -18.16
CA ASP A 52 0.17 11.06 -18.32
C ASP A 52 -1.12 10.34 -18.75
N GLY A 53 -1.02 9.53 -19.81
CA GLY A 53 -2.17 8.88 -20.46
C GLY A 53 -2.35 7.40 -20.14
N GLY A 54 -1.42 6.77 -19.41
CA GLY A 54 -1.43 5.33 -19.11
C GLY A 54 -1.68 4.98 -17.65
N GLY A 55 -1.91 5.98 -16.80
CA GLY A 55 -1.85 5.82 -15.36
C GLY A 55 -0.41 5.67 -14.88
N SER A 56 -0.18 5.85 -13.59
CA SER A 56 1.17 5.77 -13.05
C SER A 56 1.64 4.33 -12.89
N ASN A 57 2.92 4.09 -13.16
CA ASN A 57 3.50 2.75 -13.08
C ASN A 57 4.55 2.71 -11.98
N ILE A 58 4.78 1.56 -11.37
CA ILE A 58 5.84 1.39 -10.37
C ILE A 58 6.73 0.20 -10.63
N GLY A 59 7.93 0.22 -10.05
CA GLY A 59 8.77 -0.97 -9.88
C GLY A 59 9.43 -0.96 -8.51
N VAL A 60 9.60 -2.14 -7.90
CA VAL A 60 10.28 -2.29 -6.61
C VAL A 60 11.76 -2.60 -6.86
N ILE A 61 12.64 -1.87 -6.18
CA ILE A 61 14.09 -2.02 -6.26
C ILE A 61 14.65 -2.36 -4.89
N ALA A 62 15.49 -3.39 -4.80
CA ALA A 62 16.38 -3.59 -3.66
C ALA A 62 17.61 -2.67 -3.83
N THR A 63 17.61 -1.52 -3.16
CA THR A 63 18.54 -0.40 -3.44
C THR A 63 19.83 -0.45 -2.62
N ASP A 64 19.90 -1.27 -1.57
CA ASP A 64 21.05 -1.27 -0.65
C ASP A 64 22.16 -2.26 -1.13
N PRO A 65 23.36 -1.79 -1.52
CA PRO A 65 24.41 -2.62 -2.12
C PRO A 65 25.13 -3.49 -1.08
N GLY A 66 25.08 -4.82 -1.26
CA GLY A 66 25.70 -5.76 -0.32
C GLY A 66 24.92 -5.93 0.99
N ALA A 67 23.77 -5.27 1.09
CA ALA A 67 22.90 -5.34 2.23
C ALA A 67 22.00 -6.58 2.13
N GLY A 68 22.43 -7.63 2.84
CA GLY A 68 21.46 -8.27 3.72
C GLY A 68 20.85 -7.21 4.64
N PRO A 69 19.69 -7.48 5.24
CA PRO A 69 18.88 -6.47 5.89
C PRO A 69 19.58 -5.97 7.14
N GLY A 70 20.37 -4.90 7.02
CA GLY A 70 21.00 -4.27 8.17
C GLY A 70 19.97 -3.71 9.16
N LYS A 71 18.72 -3.50 8.71
CA LYS A 71 17.60 -2.98 9.49
C LYS A 71 16.39 -3.92 9.67
N ILE A 72 16.31 -5.04 8.94
CA ILE A 72 15.18 -5.99 9.07
C ILE A 72 15.71 -7.31 9.64
N ASP A 73 15.34 -7.65 10.88
CA ASP A 73 15.62 -9.00 11.38
C ASP A 73 14.73 -10.01 10.63
N LEU A 74 15.37 -10.80 9.77
CA LEU A 74 14.73 -11.85 8.97
C LEU A 74 14.93 -13.25 9.55
N GLY A 75 15.57 -13.37 10.70
CA GLY A 75 15.93 -14.67 11.27
C GLY A 75 16.84 -15.50 10.36
N LYS A 76 17.02 -16.78 10.69
CA LYS A 76 17.87 -17.72 9.94
C LYS A 76 17.17 -18.20 8.65
N LEU A 77 17.04 -17.36 7.64
CA LEU A 77 16.39 -17.76 6.39
C LEU A 77 17.17 -17.31 5.14
N LYS A 78 17.51 -18.31 4.30
CA LYS A 78 18.06 -18.20 2.93
C LYS A 78 17.01 -17.68 1.93
N VAL A 79 16.24 -16.64 2.27
CA VAL A 79 15.15 -16.14 1.41
C VAL A 79 15.63 -15.02 0.48
N TRP A 80 16.87 -14.53 0.67
CA TRP A 80 17.50 -13.53 -0.19
C TRP A 80 17.92 -14.01 -1.57
N ASP A 81 17.85 -15.32 -1.86
CA ASP A 81 18.20 -15.86 -3.17
C ASP A 81 17.30 -15.27 -4.30
N ARG A 82 16.18 -14.63 -3.96
CA ARG A 82 15.28 -13.94 -4.92
C ARG A 82 15.70 -12.50 -5.26
N TRP A 83 16.56 -11.89 -4.46
CA TRP A 83 17.07 -10.53 -4.63
C TRP A 83 18.61 -10.57 -4.74
N ASP A 84 19.12 -11.11 -5.84
CA ASP A 84 20.54 -11.08 -6.15
C ASP A 84 20.94 -9.85 -7.00
N VAL A 85 22.23 -9.69 -7.28
CA VAL A 85 22.81 -8.58 -8.06
C VAL A 85 22.18 -8.38 -9.44
N ASN A 86 21.68 -9.44 -10.06
CA ASN A 86 21.03 -9.47 -11.37
C ASN A 86 19.50 -9.47 -11.27
N ALA A 87 18.93 -9.60 -10.06
CA ALA A 87 17.50 -9.72 -9.81
C ALA A 87 16.98 -8.67 -8.80
N ARG A 88 17.55 -7.47 -8.82
CA ARG A 88 17.23 -6.35 -7.88
C ARG A 88 15.99 -5.56 -8.22
N PHE A 89 15.42 -5.76 -9.40
CA PHE A 89 14.20 -5.12 -9.86
C PHE A 89 13.06 -6.14 -9.87
N TRP A 90 11.89 -5.69 -9.46
CA TRP A 90 10.66 -6.45 -9.51
C TRP A 90 9.52 -5.58 -9.99
N GLN A 91 8.81 -6.08 -10.98
CA GLN A 91 7.63 -5.47 -11.54
C GLN A 91 6.74 -6.58 -12.06
N ASP A 92 5.45 -6.48 -11.82
CA ASP A 92 4.44 -7.36 -12.39
C ASP A 92 3.25 -6.51 -12.87
N PRO A 93 2.76 -6.68 -14.11
CA PRO A 93 1.68 -5.87 -14.65
C PRO A 93 0.42 -5.80 -13.79
N GLU A 94 0.12 -6.85 -12.99
CA GLU A 94 -1.10 -6.89 -12.17
C GLU A 94 -1.15 -5.79 -11.10
N TRP A 95 -0.02 -5.49 -10.45
CA TRP A 95 0.05 -4.51 -9.37
C TRP A 95 0.89 -3.29 -9.73
N ALA A 96 1.69 -3.34 -10.80
CA ALA A 96 2.60 -2.27 -11.17
C ALA A 96 1.98 -1.21 -12.08
N THR A 97 0.76 -1.43 -12.58
CA THR A 97 0.10 -0.61 -13.59
C THR A 97 -1.05 0.19 -13.00
N ASP A 98 -1.21 1.43 -13.43
CA ASP A 98 -2.29 2.34 -13.01
C ASP A 98 -2.37 2.51 -11.49
N VAL A 99 -1.21 2.69 -10.87
CA VAL A 99 -1.07 2.82 -9.42
C VAL A 99 -1.64 4.16 -8.98
N THR A 100 -2.59 4.10 -8.05
CA THR A 100 -3.25 5.26 -7.45
C THR A 100 -2.53 5.70 -6.18
N SER A 101 -2.10 4.75 -5.37
CA SER A 101 -1.25 4.97 -4.22
C SER A 101 -0.56 3.69 -3.76
N PHE A 102 0.52 3.84 -2.99
CA PHE A 102 1.19 2.71 -2.35
C PHE A 102 1.61 3.08 -0.93
N ALA A 103 1.72 2.08 -0.06
CA ALA A 103 2.11 2.31 1.32
C ALA A 103 2.96 1.20 1.93
N TRP A 104 4.01 1.57 2.64
CA TRP A 104 4.92 0.65 3.30
C TRP A 104 4.34 0.13 4.62
N THR A 105 4.59 -1.14 4.96
CA THR A 105 4.35 -1.63 6.32
C THR A 105 5.50 -1.22 7.25
N SER A 106 5.19 -1.05 8.53
CA SER A 106 6.16 -0.68 9.57
C SER A 106 7.23 -1.74 9.84
N ASP A 107 6.93 -3.01 9.57
CA ASP A 107 7.89 -4.12 9.69
C ASP A 107 8.92 -4.15 8.54
N LEU A 108 8.76 -3.27 7.55
CA LEU A 108 9.58 -3.12 6.36
C LEU A 108 9.54 -4.33 5.41
N LYS A 109 8.64 -5.28 5.63
CA LYS A 109 8.57 -6.55 4.88
C LYS A 109 7.53 -6.52 3.77
N SER A 110 6.59 -5.58 3.81
CA SER A 110 5.52 -5.51 2.82
C SER A 110 5.33 -4.10 2.24
N LEU A 111 4.72 -4.07 1.06
CA LEU A 111 4.22 -2.87 0.40
C LEU A 111 2.76 -3.12 -0.01
N TYR A 112 1.86 -2.22 0.36
CA TYR A 112 0.51 -2.18 -0.19
C TYR A 112 0.51 -1.35 -1.47
N VAL A 113 -0.20 -1.82 -2.48
CA VAL A 113 -0.33 -1.11 -3.75
C VAL A 113 -1.80 -1.12 -4.17
N ALA A 114 -2.35 0.07 -4.37
CA ALA A 114 -3.69 0.26 -4.92
C ALA A 114 -3.60 0.66 -6.39
N THR A 115 -4.53 0.15 -7.19
CA THR A 115 -4.59 0.39 -8.63
C THR A 115 -5.98 0.87 -9.05
N GLY A 116 -6.03 1.62 -10.16
CA GLY A 116 -7.23 1.92 -10.92
C GLY A 116 -7.59 0.77 -11.86
N GLU A 117 -8.84 0.74 -12.35
CA GLU A 117 -9.32 -0.27 -13.33
C GLU A 117 -9.25 0.21 -14.79
N VAL A 118 -8.93 1.49 -15.02
CA VAL A 118 -8.90 2.03 -16.40
C VAL A 118 -7.74 1.41 -17.19
N TYR A 119 -6.55 1.39 -16.59
CA TYR A 119 -5.36 0.78 -17.18
C TYR A 119 -4.78 -0.35 -16.32
N GLY A 120 -5.22 -0.46 -15.07
CA GLY A 120 -4.77 -1.48 -14.12
C GLY A 120 -5.83 -2.54 -13.82
N THR A 121 -5.99 -2.86 -12.53
CA THR A 121 -6.84 -3.96 -12.08
C THR A 121 -7.90 -3.57 -11.06
N GLY A 122 -7.97 -2.30 -10.65
CA GLY A 122 -8.95 -1.81 -9.68
C GLY A 122 -8.85 -2.51 -8.33
N ALA A 123 -7.64 -2.85 -7.92
CA ALA A 123 -7.37 -3.80 -6.85
C ALA A 123 -6.40 -3.25 -5.80
N LEU A 124 -6.49 -3.82 -4.59
CA LEU A 124 -5.49 -3.67 -3.54
C LEU A 124 -4.61 -4.92 -3.49
N TYR A 125 -3.31 -4.74 -3.53
CA TYR A 125 -2.32 -5.80 -3.38
C TYR A 125 -1.48 -5.60 -2.13
N ARG A 126 -1.02 -6.72 -1.55
CA ARG A 126 0.08 -6.78 -0.61
C ARG A 126 1.25 -7.50 -1.28
N LEU A 127 2.38 -6.82 -1.35
CA LEU A 127 3.62 -7.37 -1.85
C LEU A 127 4.46 -7.77 -0.65
N ASN A 128 4.82 -9.05 -0.53
CA ASN A 128 5.84 -9.51 0.39
C ASN A 128 7.21 -9.27 -0.24
N LEU A 129 7.90 -8.24 0.26
CA LEU A 129 9.19 -7.80 -0.26
C LEU A 129 10.30 -8.79 0.08
N VAL A 130 10.19 -9.54 1.17
CA VAL A 130 11.16 -10.56 1.55
C VAL A 130 11.07 -11.75 0.60
N GLU A 131 9.86 -12.23 0.36
CA GLU A 131 9.61 -13.40 -0.48
C GLU A 131 9.49 -13.05 -1.97
N LYS A 132 9.46 -11.78 -2.35
CA LYS A 132 9.22 -11.35 -3.74
C LYS A 132 7.96 -12.01 -4.31
N SER A 133 6.85 -11.88 -3.57
CA SER A 133 5.54 -12.46 -3.90
C SER A 133 4.43 -11.44 -3.67
N SER A 134 3.32 -11.56 -4.40
CA SER A 134 2.18 -10.64 -4.30
C SER A 134 0.89 -11.40 -3.99
N GLU A 135 0.03 -10.76 -3.20
CA GLU A 135 -1.31 -11.23 -2.86
C GLU A 135 -2.32 -10.13 -3.18
N LYS A 136 -3.41 -10.49 -3.86
CA LYS A 136 -4.55 -9.59 -4.10
C LYS A 136 -5.49 -9.64 -2.90
N LEU A 137 -5.62 -8.53 -2.19
CA LEU A 137 -6.48 -8.41 -1.01
C LEU A 137 -7.90 -7.97 -1.37
N PHE A 138 -8.04 -7.19 -2.43
CA PHE A 138 -9.31 -6.66 -2.92
C PHE A 138 -9.32 -6.57 -4.44
N PRO A 139 -10.47 -6.75 -5.12
CA PRO A 139 -11.76 -7.18 -4.57
C PRO A 139 -11.76 -8.67 -4.18
N THR A 140 -12.46 -9.02 -3.10
CA THR A 140 -12.76 -10.42 -2.80
C THR A 140 -13.77 -10.98 -3.80
N ALA A 141 -13.84 -12.31 -3.94
CA ALA A 141 -14.81 -12.95 -4.83
C ALA A 141 -16.27 -12.56 -4.52
N GLU A 142 -16.60 -12.37 -3.23
CA GLU A 142 -17.91 -11.93 -2.77
C GLU A 142 -18.17 -10.46 -3.16
N LYS A 143 -17.18 -9.60 -2.93
CA LYS A 143 -17.30 -8.18 -3.25
C LYS A 143 -17.45 -7.97 -4.76
N ARG A 144 -16.68 -8.68 -5.59
CA ARG A 144 -16.81 -8.64 -7.05
C ARG A 144 -18.23 -9.01 -7.51
N LYS A 145 -18.84 -10.03 -6.91
CA LYS A 145 -20.25 -10.39 -7.19
C LYS A 145 -21.23 -9.28 -6.79
N SER A 146 -20.99 -8.60 -5.67
CA SER A 146 -21.86 -7.53 -5.18
C SER A 146 -21.79 -6.25 -6.00
N ILE A 147 -20.60 -5.90 -6.50
CA ILE A 147 -20.37 -4.73 -7.36
C ILE A 147 -21.00 -5.01 -8.74
N GLY A 148 -20.81 -6.23 -9.26
CA GLY A 148 -21.26 -6.63 -10.59
C GLY A 148 -20.35 -6.08 -11.69
N ASP A 149 -20.26 -6.81 -12.81
CA ASP A 149 -19.26 -6.59 -13.87
C ASP A 149 -19.43 -5.28 -14.68
N ARG A 150 -20.36 -4.41 -14.30
CA ARG A 150 -20.68 -3.16 -15.02
C ARG A 150 -20.04 -1.91 -14.41
N TYR A 151 -19.35 -2.06 -13.29
CA TYR A 151 -18.69 -0.94 -12.62
C TYR A 151 -17.18 -1.12 -12.73
N SER A 152 -16.50 -0.05 -13.13
CA SER A 152 -15.07 0.07 -12.91
C SER A 152 -14.81 0.55 -11.49
N THR A 153 -13.71 0.09 -10.89
CA THR A 153 -13.32 0.32 -9.52
C THR A 153 -11.95 0.97 -9.48
N SER A 154 -11.83 2.08 -8.77
CA SER A 154 -10.53 2.64 -8.39
C SER A 154 -10.35 2.48 -6.90
N VAL A 155 -9.23 1.90 -6.49
CA VAL A 155 -8.86 1.78 -5.07
C VAL A 155 -7.86 2.88 -4.76
N GLU A 156 -7.93 3.49 -3.59
CA GLU A 156 -6.91 4.42 -3.11
C GLU A 156 -6.67 4.20 -1.62
N ILE A 157 -5.41 4.02 -1.21
CA ILE A 157 -5.03 3.94 0.20
C ILE A 157 -5.12 5.33 0.83
N LYS A 158 -5.90 5.46 1.92
CA LYS A 158 -6.03 6.70 2.70
C LYS A 158 -5.24 6.67 4.01
N ALA A 159 -5.03 5.48 4.57
CA ALA A 159 -4.25 5.31 5.78
C ALA A 159 -3.72 3.89 5.93
N VAL A 160 -2.59 3.76 6.62
CA VAL A 160 -2.07 2.48 7.14
C VAL A 160 -1.87 2.62 8.64
N ASP A 161 -2.38 1.66 9.41
CA ASP A 161 -2.07 1.55 10.83
C ASP A 161 -0.94 0.53 11.02
N PRO A 162 0.27 0.99 11.39
CA PRO A 162 1.43 0.12 11.56
C PRO A 162 1.35 -0.79 12.79
N GLN A 163 0.46 -0.53 13.75
CA GLN A 163 0.32 -1.35 14.95
C GLN A 163 -0.61 -2.54 14.70
N THR A 164 -1.67 -2.30 13.94
CA THR A 164 -2.70 -3.28 13.63
C THR A 164 -2.54 -3.93 12.26
N ASN A 165 -1.61 -3.44 11.42
CA ASN A 165 -1.46 -3.79 10.01
C ASN A 165 -2.78 -3.65 9.23
N THR A 166 -3.58 -2.63 9.58
CA THR A 166 -4.82 -2.34 8.87
C THR A 166 -4.59 -1.28 7.81
N VAL A 167 -5.33 -1.37 6.72
CA VAL A 167 -5.27 -0.41 5.62
C VAL A 167 -6.67 0.13 5.38
N THR A 168 -6.81 1.44 5.44
CA THR A 168 -8.05 2.13 5.08
C THR A 168 -7.93 2.53 3.62
N VAL A 169 -8.91 2.11 2.83
CA VAL A 169 -8.99 2.43 1.40
C VAL A 169 -10.27 3.17 1.07
N GLU A 170 -10.20 4.01 0.07
CA GLU A 170 -11.35 4.57 -0.62
C GLU A 170 -11.57 3.78 -1.92
N LEU A 171 -12.82 3.41 -2.15
CA LEU A 171 -13.25 2.70 -3.34
C LEU A 171 -14.16 3.63 -4.13
N SER A 172 -13.78 3.91 -5.36
CA SER A 172 -14.62 4.66 -6.29
C SER A 172 -15.16 3.73 -7.37
N TYR A 173 -16.48 3.69 -7.50
CA TYR A 173 -17.20 2.92 -8.49
C TYR A 173 -17.72 3.84 -9.59
N PHE A 174 -17.46 3.48 -10.85
CA PHE A 174 -17.91 4.24 -12.00
C PHE A 174 -18.68 3.35 -12.96
N SER A 175 -19.86 3.82 -13.39
CA SER A 175 -20.64 3.28 -14.49
C SER A 175 -21.00 4.39 -15.48
N GLU A 176 -21.54 4.02 -16.64
CA GLU A 176 -22.03 5.01 -17.61
C GLU A 176 -23.15 5.92 -17.06
N ALA A 177 -23.88 5.48 -16.03
CA ALA A 177 -25.06 6.17 -15.51
C ALA A 177 -24.83 6.85 -14.15
N SER A 178 -23.79 6.47 -13.41
CA SER A 178 -23.54 6.97 -12.05
C SER A 178 -22.09 6.72 -11.59
N SER A 179 -21.61 7.59 -10.70
CA SER A 179 -20.43 7.35 -9.87
C SER A 179 -20.83 7.31 -8.39
N ALA A 180 -20.15 6.48 -7.62
CA ALA A 180 -20.31 6.39 -6.18
C ALA A 180 -18.95 6.15 -5.52
N THR A 181 -18.67 6.85 -4.43
CA THR A 181 -17.47 6.64 -3.63
C THR A 181 -17.85 6.06 -2.28
N VAL A 182 -17.18 4.98 -1.88
CA VAL A 182 -17.37 4.29 -0.61
C VAL A 182 -16.01 4.14 0.06
N VAL A 183 -15.88 4.62 1.29
CA VAL A 183 -14.68 4.40 2.09
C VAL A 183 -14.83 3.09 2.84
N GLU A 184 -13.90 2.16 2.65
CA GLU A 184 -13.88 0.85 3.31
C GLU A 184 -12.57 0.67 4.08
N THR A 185 -12.67 0.18 5.31
CA THR A 185 -11.47 -0.23 6.06
C THR A 185 -11.25 -1.71 5.83
N ILE A 186 -10.13 -2.06 5.21
CA ILE A 186 -9.74 -3.45 4.99
C ILE A 186 -8.76 -3.83 6.10
N VAL A 187 -9.19 -4.77 6.93
CA VAL A 187 -8.33 -5.38 7.94
C VAL A 187 -7.51 -6.46 7.25
N VAL A 188 -6.22 -6.22 7.05
CA VAL A 188 -5.31 -7.22 6.50
C VAL A 188 -4.86 -8.13 7.64
N GLY A 189 -5.22 -9.42 7.55
CA GLY A 189 -4.83 -10.42 8.54
C GLY A 189 -3.31 -10.60 8.62
N ARG A 190 -2.83 -11.00 9.80
CA ARG A 190 -1.43 -11.41 10.01
C ARG A 190 -1.11 -12.70 9.28
#